data_AF-A0A0P9M4N3-F1
#
_entry.id   AF-A0A0P9M4N3-F1
#
_cell.length_a   1.000
_cell.length_b   1.000
_cell.length_c   1.000
_cell.angle_alpha   90.00
_cell.angle_beta   90.00
_cell.angle_gamma   90.00
#
_symmetry.space_group_name_H-M   'P 1'
#
loop_
_entity.id
_entity.type
_entity.pdbx_description
1 polymer ?
#
loop_
_entity_poly.entity_id
_entity_poly.type
_entity_poly.pdbx_seq_one_letter_code
_entity_poly.pdbx_strand_id
1 'polypeptide(L)'
;MQLIWLRSDLRAQDNTALTAAMERGPTLAVYLLSPAQWRSHDDADCKVDFWLRNLVELEQALGELNVPLLIREANTWDQAPEVLAKLCTQFKVEGLHLNQEYGINETRRDQAVQKAMEKAGVHFNSYLDQLLFKPGSILTKTGNYFQVFTQFKKVCYTRMHEAMPHPIRTPKAQPAQSIKSDTVPDQVKGFATPSKALRDLWPAGEAEARRRMDAFADEQISYYKTERDFPAKPGTSQLSAYLAAGVISPRQCLHAALASNQGEFETGDVGTVTWINELLWREFYKHTLVGYPRVSRHRAFRP
;
A
#
# COMPACT_ATOMS: atom_id res chain seq x y z
N MET A 1 -0.58 -23.81 6.84
CA MET A 1 0.44 -22.79 6.49
C MET A 1 -0.23 -21.67 5.71
N GLN A 2 0.11 -20.40 5.94
CA GLN A 2 -0.40 -19.24 5.23
C GLN A 2 0.70 -18.58 4.40
N LEU A 3 0.32 -17.96 3.28
CA LEU A 3 1.22 -17.18 2.42
C LEU A 3 0.66 -15.78 2.26
N ILE A 4 1.40 -14.75 2.70
CA ILE A 4 1.11 -13.36 2.34
C ILE A 4 1.88 -13.00 1.08
N TRP A 5 1.18 -12.46 0.09
CA TRP A 5 1.78 -11.89 -1.11
C TRP A 5 1.87 -10.37 -0.99
N LEU A 6 3.09 -9.89 -0.76
CA LEU A 6 3.46 -8.49 -0.65
C LEU A 6 3.70 -7.87 -2.04
N ARG A 7 3.25 -6.63 -2.21
CA ARG A 7 3.33 -5.79 -3.40
C ARG A 7 3.57 -4.34 -2.95
N SER A 8 2.65 -3.41 -3.20
CA SER A 8 2.79 -2.01 -2.77
C SER A 8 2.26 -1.78 -1.33
N ASP A 9 2.64 -2.67 -0.42
CA ASP A 9 2.25 -2.75 0.99
C ASP A 9 3.45 -3.18 1.85
N LEU A 10 4.60 -2.53 1.59
CA LEU A 10 5.92 -2.87 2.14
C LEU A 10 6.10 -2.45 3.60
N ARG A 11 5.25 -2.98 4.50
CA ARG A 11 5.29 -2.74 5.94
C ARG A 11 4.74 -3.91 6.74
N ALA A 12 5.22 -4.08 7.96
CA ALA A 12 4.65 -4.97 8.97
C ALA A 12 3.58 -4.27 9.81
N GLN A 13 3.73 -2.98 10.11
CA GLN A 13 2.77 -2.25 10.94
C GLN A 13 1.49 -1.93 10.19
N ASP A 14 0.34 -2.10 10.86
CA ASP A 14 -0.99 -1.81 10.30
C ASP A 14 -1.21 -2.46 8.91
N ASN A 15 -0.77 -3.71 8.72
CA ASN A 15 -0.91 -4.46 7.46
C ASN A 15 -2.00 -5.53 7.58
N THR A 16 -3.16 -5.29 6.94
CA THR A 16 -4.36 -6.16 7.10
C THR A 16 -4.12 -7.60 6.67
N ALA A 17 -3.51 -7.83 5.50
CA ALA A 17 -3.22 -9.17 5.02
C ALA A 17 -2.24 -9.93 5.93
N LEU A 18 -1.22 -9.24 6.46
CA LEU A 18 -0.20 -9.87 7.32
C LEU A 18 -0.82 -10.30 8.65
N THR A 19 -1.54 -9.39 9.31
CA THR A 19 -2.24 -9.70 10.56
C THR A 19 -3.21 -10.86 10.37
N ALA A 20 -4.03 -10.82 9.32
CA ALA A 20 -5.02 -11.86 9.06
C ALA A 20 -4.41 -13.23 8.69
N ALA A 21 -3.24 -13.25 8.03
CA ALA A 21 -2.51 -14.48 7.76
C ALA A 21 -1.97 -15.09 9.07
N MET A 22 -1.29 -14.28 9.89
CA MET A 22 -0.68 -14.74 11.14
C MET A 22 -1.71 -15.19 12.19
N GLU A 23 -2.91 -14.59 12.20
CA GLU A 23 -4.03 -15.04 13.03
C GLU A 23 -4.55 -16.43 12.64
N ARG A 24 -4.37 -16.84 11.39
CA ARG A 24 -4.82 -18.16 10.89
C ARG A 24 -3.79 -19.26 11.05
N GLY A 25 -2.50 -18.91 11.20
CA GLY A 25 -1.46 -19.89 11.47
C GLY A 25 -0.07 -19.48 10.99
N PRO A 26 0.88 -20.45 10.98
CA PRO A 26 2.25 -20.21 10.52
C PRO A 26 2.25 -19.56 9.14
N THR A 27 2.98 -18.46 8.99
CA THR A 27 2.94 -17.58 7.82
C THR A 27 4.31 -17.46 7.16
N LEU A 28 4.32 -17.49 5.83
CA LEU A 28 5.43 -17.09 4.97
C LEU A 28 5.03 -15.83 4.20
N ALA A 29 5.99 -14.96 3.89
CA ALA A 29 5.79 -13.85 2.97
C ALA A 29 6.41 -14.16 1.61
N VAL A 30 5.83 -13.62 0.53
CA VAL A 30 6.43 -13.63 -0.80
C VAL A 30 6.33 -12.26 -1.45
N TYR A 31 7.41 -11.85 -2.11
CA TYR A 31 7.43 -10.73 -3.04
C TYR A 31 7.80 -11.24 -4.45
N LEU A 32 7.04 -10.80 -5.45
CA LEU A 32 7.30 -11.14 -6.85
C LEU A 32 8.00 -9.98 -7.56
N LEU A 33 9.20 -10.23 -8.08
CA LEU A 33 9.88 -9.32 -8.99
C LEU A 33 9.25 -9.44 -10.37
N SER A 34 8.84 -8.33 -10.96
CA SER A 34 8.21 -8.31 -12.29
C SER A 34 8.83 -7.28 -13.23
N PRO A 35 10.11 -7.44 -13.61
CA PRO A 35 10.87 -6.39 -14.30
C PRO A 35 10.26 -6.00 -15.65
N ALA A 36 9.78 -6.97 -16.43
CA ALA A 36 9.15 -6.68 -17.72
C ALA A 36 7.80 -5.99 -17.54
N GLN A 37 7.01 -6.36 -16.52
CA GLN A 37 5.78 -5.66 -16.18
C GLN A 37 6.03 -4.21 -15.77
N TRP A 38 6.99 -3.98 -14.85
CA TRP A 38 7.33 -2.65 -14.36
C TRP A 38 7.76 -1.73 -15.51
N ARG A 39 8.56 -2.26 -16.45
CA ARG A 39 8.92 -1.52 -17.68
C ARG A 39 7.70 -1.19 -18.53
N SER A 40 6.76 -2.13 -18.70
CA SER A 40 5.52 -1.89 -19.47
C SER A 40 4.59 -0.86 -18.83
N HIS A 41 4.77 -0.58 -17.54
CA HIS A 41 4.04 0.41 -16.77
C HIS A 41 4.82 1.72 -16.60
N ASP A 42 5.95 1.86 -17.29
CA ASP A 42 6.84 3.01 -17.20
C ASP A 42 7.28 3.31 -15.75
N ASP A 43 7.48 2.27 -14.94
CA ASP A 43 8.01 2.44 -13.59
C ASP A 43 9.43 3.03 -13.64
N ALA A 44 9.67 4.05 -12.83
CA ALA A 44 10.96 4.75 -12.80
C ALA A 44 12.03 3.93 -12.06
N ASP A 45 13.28 4.06 -12.50
CA ASP A 45 14.47 3.49 -11.84
C ASP A 45 14.51 3.76 -10.34
N CYS A 46 14.25 5.01 -9.94
CA CYS A 46 14.24 5.41 -8.53
C CYS A 46 13.11 4.79 -7.72
N LYS A 47 11.99 4.44 -8.36
CA LYS A 47 10.86 3.77 -7.72
C LYS A 47 11.19 2.31 -7.42
N VAL A 48 11.78 1.62 -8.39
CA VAL A 48 12.21 0.22 -8.21
C VAL A 48 13.33 0.12 -7.18
N ASP A 49 14.34 1.00 -7.21
CA ASP A 49 15.36 1.09 -6.16
C ASP A 49 14.75 1.34 -4.78
N PHE A 50 13.78 2.26 -4.68
CA PHE A 50 13.09 2.52 -3.42
C PHE A 50 12.31 1.30 -2.91
N TRP A 51 11.63 0.55 -3.79
CA TRP A 51 10.98 -0.70 -3.41
C TRP A 51 11.96 -1.75 -2.88
N LEU A 52 13.08 -1.98 -3.57
CA LEU A 52 14.08 -2.97 -3.12
C LEU A 52 14.65 -2.62 -1.75
N ARG A 53 14.99 -1.34 -1.51
CA ARG A 53 15.48 -0.90 -0.21
C ARG A 53 14.44 -1.04 0.90
N ASN A 54 13.18 -0.70 0.63
CA ASN A 54 12.10 -0.92 1.60
C ASN A 54 11.81 -2.40 1.82
N LEU A 55 12.04 -3.25 0.82
CA LEU A 55 11.90 -4.70 0.97
C LEU A 55 13.00 -5.29 1.87
N VAL A 56 14.21 -4.73 1.86
CA VAL A 56 15.28 -5.08 2.82
C VAL A 56 14.86 -4.69 4.25
N GLU A 57 14.36 -3.47 4.45
CA GLU A 57 13.87 -3.03 5.76
C GLU A 57 12.69 -3.88 6.25
N LEU A 58 11.79 -4.26 5.34
CA LEU A 58 10.66 -5.13 5.65
C LEU A 58 11.11 -6.55 5.97
N GLU A 59 12.13 -7.09 5.30
CA GLU A 59 12.69 -8.41 5.60
C GLU A 59 13.15 -8.49 7.06
N GLN A 60 13.80 -7.44 7.56
CA GLN A 60 14.20 -7.33 8.97
C GLN A 60 12.99 -7.29 9.91
N ALA A 61 11.99 -6.44 9.60
CA ALA A 61 10.77 -6.33 10.39
C ALA A 61 9.95 -7.64 10.42
N LEU A 62 9.90 -8.37 9.30
CA LEU A 62 9.30 -9.71 9.24
C LEU A 62 10.12 -10.74 10.02
N GLY A 63 11.45 -10.59 10.06
CA GLY A 63 12.37 -11.39 10.87
C GLY A 63 12.06 -11.29 12.38
N GLU A 64 11.74 -10.09 12.88
CA GLU A 64 11.27 -9.90 14.27
C GLU A 64 9.97 -10.65 14.57
N LEU A 65 9.13 -10.84 13.54
CA LEU A 65 7.90 -11.62 13.61
C LEU A 65 8.09 -13.11 13.34
N ASN A 66 9.31 -13.55 13.04
CA ASN A 66 9.66 -14.89 12.55
C ASN A 66 8.89 -15.29 11.28
N VAL A 67 8.61 -14.33 10.37
CA VAL A 67 7.97 -14.55 9.07
C VAL A 67 9.05 -14.53 7.97
N PRO A 68 9.44 -15.68 7.41
CA PRO A 68 10.41 -15.72 6.32
C PRO A 68 9.89 -15.00 5.07
N LEU A 69 10.73 -14.18 4.45
CA LEU A 69 10.44 -13.51 3.18
C LEU A 69 11.03 -14.29 2.00
N LEU A 70 10.17 -14.76 1.10
CA LEU A 70 10.57 -15.42 -0.14
C LEU A 70 10.60 -14.43 -1.30
N ILE A 71 11.65 -14.47 -2.11
CA ILE A 71 11.77 -13.67 -3.33
C ILE A 71 11.61 -14.58 -4.53
N ARG A 72 10.62 -14.32 -5.38
CA ARG A 72 10.44 -15.04 -6.65
C ARG A 72 10.34 -14.05 -7.80
N GLU A 73 10.58 -14.56 -9.01
CA GLU A 73 10.44 -13.78 -10.23
C GLU A 73 9.19 -14.22 -10.98
N ALA A 74 8.39 -13.25 -11.41
CA ALA A 74 7.32 -13.37 -12.38
C ALA A 74 7.46 -12.19 -13.33
N ASN A 75 8.23 -12.35 -14.40
CA ASN A 75 8.68 -11.26 -15.27
C ASN A 75 7.52 -10.35 -15.72
N THR A 76 6.40 -10.98 -16.05
CA THR A 76 5.11 -10.34 -16.33
C THR A 76 4.02 -10.90 -15.40
N TRP A 77 2.96 -10.13 -15.17
CA TRP A 77 1.94 -10.50 -14.19
C TRP A 77 1.07 -11.70 -14.58
N ASP A 78 1.03 -12.11 -15.85
CA ASP A 78 0.40 -13.35 -16.28
C ASP A 78 1.12 -14.61 -15.77
N GLN A 79 2.39 -14.48 -15.34
CA GLN A 79 3.16 -15.58 -14.73
C GLN A 79 2.92 -15.74 -13.23
N ALA A 80 2.40 -14.70 -12.55
CA ALA A 80 2.16 -14.71 -11.11
C ALA A 80 1.28 -15.89 -10.62
N PRO A 81 0.19 -16.28 -11.32
CA PRO A 81 -0.63 -17.41 -10.91
C PRO A 81 0.15 -18.73 -10.83
N GLU A 82 1.01 -19.01 -11.81
CA GLU A 82 1.82 -20.23 -11.83
C GLU A 82 2.88 -20.23 -10.73
N VAL A 83 3.58 -19.11 -10.55
CA VAL A 83 4.63 -18.96 -9.53
C VAL A 83 4.04 -19.14 -8.13
N LEU A 84 2.92 -18.48 -7.83
CA LEU A 84 2.24 -18.60 -6.54
C LEU A 84 1.67 -20.01 -6.32
N ALA A 85 1.10 -20.65 -7.35
CA ALA A 85 0.59 -22.02 -7.22
C ALA A 85 1.70 -23.01 -6.88
N LYS A 86 2.87 -22.90 -7.53
CA LYS A 86 4.05 -23.72 -7.23
C LYS A 86 4.52 -23.53 -5.77
N LEU A 87 4.60 -22.29 -5.30
CA LEU A 87 4.92 -22.00 -3.90
C LEU A 87 3.91 -22.62 -2.94
N CYS A 88 2.62 -22.45 -3.23
CA CYS A 88 1.56 -23.00 -2.39
C CYS A 88 1.66 -24.53 -2.28
N THR A 89 1.94 -25.23 -3.39
CA THR A 89 2.19 -26.67 -3.37
C THR A 89 3.44 -27.02 -2.57
N GLN A 90 4.56 -26.32 -2.81
CA GLN A 90 5.84 -26.57 -2.16
C GLN A 90 5.75 -26.49 -0.62
N PHE A 91 5.07 -25.45 -0.12
CA PHE A 91 4.98 -25.18 1.32
C PHE A 91 3.67 -25.64 1.96
N LYS A 92 2.83 -26.38 1.21
CA LYS A 92 1.51 -26.85 1.66
C LYS A 92 0.67 -25.71 2.24
N VAL A 93 0.61 -24.61 1.49
CA VAL A 93 -0.16 -23.41 1.86
C VAL A 93 -1.65 -23.72 1.76
N GLU A 94 -2.39 -23.34 2.80
CA GLU A 94 -3.84 -23.47 2.90
C GLU A 94 -4.55 -22.18 2.48
N GLY A 95 -3.92 -21.02 2.73
CA GLY A 95 -4.46 -19.70 2.41
C GLY A 95 -3.42 -18.74 1.83
N LEU A 96 -3.78 -18.12 0.70
CA LEU A 96 -3.10 -16.97 0.13
C LEU A 96 -3.79 -15.68 0.60
N HIS A 97 -3.01 -14.73 1.11
CA HIS A 97 -3.47 -13.47 1.66
C HIS A 97 -2.86 -12.30 0.90
N LEU A 98 -3.67 -11.31 0.52
CA LEU A 98 -3.18 -10.11 -0.17
C LEU A 98 -4.01 -8.85 0.15
N ASN A 99 -3.35 -7.70 0.22
CA ASN A 99 -4.01 -6.40 0.29
C ASN A 99 -4.36 -5.89 -1.11
N GLN A 100 -5.60 -5.51 -1.39
CA GLN A 100 -6.07 -5.14 -2.74
C GLN A 100 -5.26 -3.98 -3.36
N GLU A 101 -4.92 -4.13 -4.65
CA GLU A 101 -4.38 -3.06 -5.49
C GLU A 101 -5.43 -2.63 -6.52
N TYR A 102 -5.37 -1.35 -6.94
CA TYR A 102 -6.41 -0.73 -7.75
C TYR A 102 -5.87 -0.28 -9.10
N GLY A 103 -6.40 -0.88 -10.16
CA GLY A 103 -6.03 -0.66 -11.55
C GLY A 103 -6.45 -1.86 -12.40
N ILE A 104 -6.53 -1.68 -13.72
CA ILE A 104 -7.05 -2.72 -14.62
C ILE A 104 -6.11 -3.92 -14.73
N ASN A 105 -4.80 -3.69 -14.71
CA ASN A 105 -3.80 -4.75 -14.86
C ASN A 105 -3.65 -5.53 -13.54
N GLU A 106 -3.66 -4.82 -12.41
CA GLU A 106 -3.65 -5.37 -11.06
C GLU A 106 -4.90 -6.23 -10.81
N THR A 107 -6.07 -5.73 -11.20
CA THR A 107 -7.34 -6.48 -11.07
C THR A 107 -7.31 -7.77 -11.90
N ARG A 108 -6.78 -7.71 -13.13
CA ARG A 108 -6.66 -8.90 -13.99
C ARG A 108 -5.68 -9.93 -13.42
N ARG A 109 -4.53 -9.46 -12.93
CA ARG A 109 -3.53 -10.30 -12.26
C ARG A 109 -4.16 -11.01 -11.06
N ASP A 110 -4.81 -10.26 -10.17
CA ASP A 110 -5.37 -10.81 -8.93
C ASP A 110 -6.51 -11.81 -9.23
N GLN A 111 -7.35 -11.54 -10.24
CA GLN A 111 -8.37 -12.50 -10.71
C GLN A 111 -7.77 -13.78 -11.30
N ALA A 112 -6.65 -13.68 -12.04
CA ALA A 112 -5.96 -14.86 -12.57
C ALA A 112 -5.33 -15.69 -11.45
N VAL A 113 -4.74 -15.04 -10.45
CA VAL A 113 -4.20 -15.69 -9.26
C VAL A 113 -5.31 -16.37 -8.47
N GLN A 114 -6.44 -15.69 -8.23
CA GLN A 114 -7.60 -16.26 -7.55
C GLN A 114 -8.05 -17.57 -8.21
N LYS A 115 -8.25 -17.57 -9.52
CA LYS A 115 -8.64 -18.78 -10.29
C LYS A 115 -7.62 -19.91 -10.14
N ALA A 116 -6.32 -19.59 -10.13
CA ALA A 116 -5.27 -20.59 -9.93
C ALA A 116 -5.28 -21.16 -8.51
N MET A 117 -5.50 -20.33 -7.48
CA MET A 117 -5.61 -20.78 -6.09
C MET A 117 -6.84 -21.68 -5.89
N GLU A 118 -7.99 -21.31 -6.46
CA GLU A 118 -9.22 -22.12 -6.44
C GLU A 118 -8.97 -23.50 -7.05
N LYS A 119 -8.29 -23.57 -8.20
CA LYS A 119 -7.91 -24.84 -8.85
C LYS A 119 -6.94 -25.66 -7.99
N ALA A 120 -6.07 -25.01 -7.22
CA ALA A 120 -5.11 -25.64 -6.33
C ALA A 120 -5.69 -26.00 -4.95
N GLY A 121 -6.96 -25.67 -4.67
CA GLY A 121 -7.57 -25.90 -3.36
C GLY A 121 -7.05 -24.97 -2.26
N VAL A 122 -6.48 -23.82 -2.62
CA VAL A 122 -5.93 -22.82 -1.69
C VAL A 122 -6.96 -21.71 -1.49
N HIS A 123 -7.24 -21.34 -0.24
CA HIS A 123 -8.15 -20.22 0.05
C HIS A 123 -7.54 -18.89 -0.41
N PHE A 124 -8.28 -18.12 -1.19
CA PHE A 124 -7.86 -16.79 -1.62
C PHE A 124 -8.53 -15.71 -0.76
N ASN A 125 -7.73 -14.93 -0.04
CA ASN A 125 -8.21 -13.88 0.86
C ASN A 125 -7.66 -12.51 0.41
N SER A 126 -8.56 -11.57 0.13
CA SER A 126 -8.19 -10.20 -0.24
C SER A 126 -8.74 -9.17 0.76
N TYR A 127 -7.94 -8.14 1.04
CA TYR A 127 -8.22 -7.18 2.11
C TYR A 127 -8.17 -5.72 1.64
N LEU A 128 -8.98 -4.87 2.25
CA LEU A 128 -8.85 -3.42 2.12
C LEU A 128 -7.67 -2.94 2.98
N ASP A 129 -6.73 -2.22 2.40
CA ASP A 129 -5.54 -1.77 3.14
C ASP A 129 -4.93 -0.47 2.62
N GLN A 130 -4.76 -0.33 1.31
CA GLN A 130 -4.23 0.91 0.71
C GLN A 130 -5.22 2.08 0.75
N LEU A 131 -6.46 1.85 1.23
CA LEU A 131 -7.53 2.84 1.31
C LEU A 131 -8.22 2.80 2.68
N LEU A 132 -8.82 3.92 3.06
CA LEU A 132 -9.70 4.11 4.20
C LEU A 132 -11.07 3.49 3.95
N PHE A 133 -11.58 3.57 2.71
CA PHE A 133 -12.90 3.07 2.35
C PHE A 133 -12.85 2.10 1.18
N LYS A 134 -13.57 0.99 1.31
CA LYS A 134 -13.70 -0.01 0.24
C LYS A 134 -14.30 0.62 -1.02
N PRO A 135 -13.72 0.47 -2.22
CA PRO A 135 -14.37 0.89 -3.45
C PRO A 135 -15.78 0.29 -3.57
N GLY A 136 -16.73 1.13 -3.96
CA GLY A 136 -18.15 0.79 -3.98
C GLY A 136 -18.89 1.07 -2.66
N SER A 137 -18.22 1.49 -1.58
CA SER A 137 -18.89 1.91 -0.33
C SER A 137 -19.19 3.41 -0.28
N ILE A 138 -18.48 4.21 -1.07
CA ILE A 138 -18.64 5.67 -1.21
C ILE A 138 -19.25 5.96 -2.58
N LEU A 139 -20.58 5.95 -2.64
CA LEU A 139 -21.35 6.12 -3.89
C LEU A 139 -22.31 7.30 -3.81
N THR A 140 -22.74 7.79 -4.97
CA THR A 140 -23.84 8.74 -5.07
C THR A 140 -25.14 8.12 -4.59
N LYS A 141 -26.17 8.94 -4.36
CA LYS A 141 -27.53 8.46 -4.06
C LYS A 141 -28.11 7.55 -5.15
N THR A 142 -27.60 7.65 -6.38
CA THR A 142 -27.99 6.81 -7.52
C THR A 142 -27.13 5.55 -7.68
N GLY A 143 -26.23 5.26 -6.73
CA GLY A 143 -25.38 4.06 -6.74
C GLY A 143 -24.16 4.13 -7.66
N ASN A 144 -23.79 5.32 -8.15
CA ASN A 144 -22.64 5.49 -9.04
C ASN A 144 -21.41 5.99 -8.27
N TYR A 145 -20.22 5.77 -8.83
CA TYR A 145 -19.01 6.42 -8.33
C TYR A 145 -19.09 7.94 -8.52
N PHE A 146 -18.44 8.69 -7.63
CA PHE A 146 -18.41 10.15 -7.72
C PHE A 146 -17.49 10.63 -8.85
N GLN A 147 -17.89 11.70 -9.52
CA GLN A 147 -17.06 12.44 -10.49
C GLN A 147 -16.59 13.79 -9.95
N VAL A 148 -17.12 14.21 -8.80
CA VAL A 148 -16.85 15.52 -8.17
C VAL A 148 -16.36 15.29 -6.75
N PHE A 149 -15.13 15.71 -6.48
CA PHE A 149 -14.46 15.50 -5.18
C PHE A 149 -15.24 16.08 -4.01
N THR A 150 -15.77 17.29 -4.10
CA THR A 150 -16.48 17.92 -2.97
C THR A 150 -17.67 17.10 -2.49
N GLN A 151 -18.36 16.37 -3.38
CA GLN A 151 -19.47 15.50 -3.01
C GLN A 151 -18.96 14.16 -2.43
N PHE A 152 -17.90 13.60 -3.02
CA PHE A 152 -17.21 12.42 -2.47
C PHE A 152 -16.74 12.67 -1.03
N LYS A 153 -16.03 13.78 -0.81
CA LYS A 153 -15.53 14.21 0.50
C LYS A 153 -16.64 14.25 1.54
N LYS A 154 -17.78 14.88 1.21
CA LYS A 154 -18.93 14.97 2.13
C LYS A 154 -19.39 13.59 2.60
N VAL A 155 -19.46 12.61 1.71
CA VAL A 155 -19.83 11.24 2.08
C VAL A 155 -18.74 10.57 2.90
N CYS A 156 -17.46 10.74 2.55
CA CYS A 156 -16.35 10.24 3.39
C CYS A 156 -16.43 10.77 4.82
N TYR A 157 -16.66 12.06 4.99
CA TYR A 157 -16.87 12.71 6.27
C TYR A 157 -18.04 12.11 7.06
N THR A 158 -19.20 11.93 6.44
CA THR A 158 -20.33 11.21 7.08
C THR A 158 -19.92 9.80 7.53
N ARG A 159 -19.19 9.05 6.70
CA ARG A 159 -18.70 7.71 7.06
C ARG A 159 -17.69 7.73 8.19
N MET A 160 -16.83 8.74 8.26
CA MET A 160 -15.85 8.89 9.34
C MET A 160 -16.53 9.17 10.69
N HIS A 161 -17.62 9.97 10.70
CA HIS A 161 -18.46 10.16 11.89
C HIS A 161 -19.16 8.87 12.32
N GLU A 162 -19.66 8.08 11.37
CA GLU A 162 -20.30 6.78 11.66
C GLU A 162 -19.28 5.76 12.23
N ALA A 163 -18.14 5.64 11.57
CA ALA A 163 -17.09 4.69 11.91
C ALA A 163 -15.73 5.17 11.38
N MET A 164 -14.92 5.74 12.27
CA MET A 164 -13.56 6.15 11.94
C MET A 164 -12.72 4.93 11.52
N PRO A 165 -11.99 4.96 10.39
CA PRO A 165 -11.02 3.93 10.05
C PRO A 165 -9.86 3.96 11.05
N HIS A 166 -9.51 2.82 11.66
CA HIS A 166 -8.45 2.73 12.67
C HIS A 166 -7.29 1.83 12.21
N PRO A 167 -6.04 2.19 12.51
CA PRO A 167 -4.91 1.29 12.35
C PRO A 167 -5.15 -0.01 13.11
N ILE A 168 -4.77 -1.13 12.50
CA ILE A 168 -4.83 -2.44 13.17
C ILE A 168 -3.54 -2.69 13.94
N ARG A 169 -3.61 -3.58 14.93
CA ARG A 169 -2.44 -4.00 15.70
C ARG A 169 -1.54 -4.88 14.84
N THR A 170 -0.24 -4.66 14.94
CA THR A 170 0.77 -5.59 14.44
C THR A 170 0.62 -6.93 15.17
N PRO A 171 0.66 -8.07 14.46
CA PRO A 171 0.58 -9.37 15.09
C PRO A 171 1.80 -9.63 15.98
N LYS A 172 1.65 -10.56 16.93
CA LYS A 172 2.79 -11.04 17.72
C LYS A 172 3.63 -11.99 16.88
N ALA A 173 4.93 -12.07 17.18
CA ALA A 173 5.82 -13.03 16.55
C ALA A 173 5.28 -14.46 16.69
N GLN A 174 5.30 -15.21 15.59
CA GLN A 174 5.01 -16.64 15.59
C GLN A 174 6.25 -17.43 16.04
N PRO A 175 6.13 -18.73 16.36
CA PRO A 175 7.31 -19.57 16.59
C PRO A 175 8.26 -19.57 15.40
N ALA A 176 9.57 -19.62 15.69
CA ALA A 176 10.60 -19.68 14.65
C ALA A 176 10.36 -20.88 13.71
N GLN A 177 10.51 -20.63 12.41
CA GLN A 177 10.40 -21.64 11.37
C GLN A 177 11.78 -22.07 10.87
N SER A 178 11.87 -23.28 10.30
CA SER A 178 13.11 -23.77 9.67
C SER A 178 13.39 -23.13 8.31
N ILE A 179 12.38 -22.51 7.70
CA ILE A 179 12.48 -21.81 6.41
C ILE A 179 13.19 -20.48 6.66
N LYS A 180 14.19 -20.17 5.85
CA LYS A 180 14.92 -18.90 5.90
C LYS A 180 14.37 -17.91 4.87
N SER A 181 14.51 -16.62 5.16
CA SER A 181 14.31 -15.58 4.16
C SER A 181 15.32 -15.73 3.02
N ASP A 182 14.88 -15.39 1.81
CA ASP A 182 15.77 -15.18 0.67
C ASP A 182 16.42 -13.80 0.77
N THR A 183 17.61 -13.66 0.19
CA THR A 183 18.26 -12.35 0.06
C THR A 183 17.50 -11.50 -0.97
N VAL A 184 17.13 -10.29 -0.58
CA VAL A 184 16.59 -9.28 -1.51
C VAL A 184 17.69 -8.85 -2.48
N PRO A 185 17.47 -8.86 -3.80
CA PRO A 185 18.50 -8.43 -4.75
C PRO A 185 18.73 -6.92 -4.65
N ASP A 186 19.99 -6.51 -4.71
CA ASP A 186 20.39 -5.09 -4.69
C ASP A 186 19.92 -4.33 -5.94
N GLN A 187 19.71 -5.05 -7.05
CA GLN A 187 19.34 -4.50 -8.34
C GLN A 187 18.43 -5.46 -9.10
N VAL A 188 17.61 -4.89 -9.98
CA VAL A 188 16.77 -5.64 -10.90
C VAL A 188 17.21 -5.32 -12.32
N LYS A 189 17.41 -6.37 -13.14
CA LYS A 189 17.84 -6.23 -14.53
C LYS A 189 16.92 -5.25 -15.26
N GLY A 190 17.52 -4.16 -15.72
CA GLY A 190 16.82 -3.17 -16.52
C GLY A 190 16.36 -1.91 -15.82
N PHE A 191 16.62 -1.82 -14.53
CA PHE A 191 16.43 -0.60 -13.75
C PHE A 191 17.79 -0.14 -13.23
N ALA A 192 18.15 1.10 -13.49
CA ALA A 192 19.43 1.64 -13.04
C ALA A 192 19.38 1.98 -11.54
N THR A 193 20.50 1.82 -10.83
CA THR A 193 20.61 2.34 -9.46
C THR A 193 20.71 3.87 -9.52
N PRO A 194 19.83 4.60 -8.83
CA PRO A 194 19.91 6.05 -8.76
C PRO A 194 21.17 6.54 -8.04
N SER A 195 21.47 7.84 -8.20
CA SER A 195 22.59 8.45 -7.50
C SER A 195 22.43 8.37 -5.98
N LYS A 196 23.56 8.32 -5.25
CA LYS A 196 23.58 8.39 -3.78
C LYS A 196 22.80 9.59 -3.25
N ALA A 197 22.97 10.76 -3.88
CA ALA A 197 22.26 11.98 -3.50
C ALA A 197 20.73 11.81 -3.56
N LEU A 198 20.19 11.12 -4.58
CA LEU A 198 18.76 10.87 -4.64
C LEU A 198 18.30 9.86 -3.57
N ARG A 199 19.10 8.82 -3.32
CA ARG A 199 18.81 7.84 -2.26
C ARG A 199 18.82 8.48 -0.87
N ASP A 200 19.74 9.40 -0.61
CA ASP A 200 19.84 10.13 0.65
C ASP A 200 18.62 11.04 0.90
N LEU A 201 17.96 11.54 -0.16
CA LEU A 201 16.69 12.30 -0.04
C LEU A 201 15.50 11.41 0.37
N TRP A 202 15.54 10.13 0.02
CA TRP A 202 14.48 9.15 0.24
C TRP A 202 15.00 7.88 0.94
N PRO A 203 15.40 7.96 2.23
CA PRO A 203 15.76 6.78 3.00
C PRO A 203 14.59 5.79 3.07
N ALA A 204 14.88 4.49 3.12
CA ALA A 204 13.85 3.46 3.20
C ALA A 204 13.45 3.16 4.65
N GLY A 205 12.33 2.47 4.83
CA GLY A 205 11.92 1.85 6.09
C GLY A 205 10.72 2.53 6.75
N GLU A 206 9.97 1.73 7.51
CA GLU A 206 8.82 2.20 8.30
C GLU A 206 9.22 3.25 9.33
N ALA A 207 10.43 3.12 9.91
CA ALA A 207 10.95 4.06 10.90
C ALA A 207 11.12 5.47 10.31
N GLU A 208 11.66 5.59 9.10
CA GLU A 208 11.81 6.89 8.43
C GLU A 208 10.45 7.46 8.01
N ALA A 209 9.54 6.62 7.48
CA ALA A 209 8.20 7.05 7.12
C ALA A 209 7.44 7.61 8.34
N ARG A 210 7.55 6.93 9.49
CA ARG A 210 7.00 7.38 10.76
C ARG A 210 7.65 8.67 11.24
N ARG A 211 8.99 8.75 11.26
CA ARG A 211 9.71 9.97 11.66
C ARG A 211 9.27 11.19 10.85
N ARG A 212 9.08 11.05 9.54
CA ARG A 212 8.57 12.11 8.67
C ARG A 212 7.12 12.48 8.98
N MET A 213 6.26 11.50 9.23
CA MET A 213 4.87 11.75 9.60
C MET A 213 4.78 12.49 10.93
N ASP A 214 5.51 12.05 11.95
CA ASP A 214 5.51 12.65 13.28
C ASP A 214 6.05 14.07 13.23
N ALA A 215 7.21 14.30 12.61
CA ALA A 215 7.77 15.65 12.43
C ALA A 215 6.84 16.57 11.63
N PHE A 216 6.16 16.06 10.60
CA PHE A 216 5.19 16.85 9.84
C PHE A 216 3.98 17.21 10.70
N ALA A 217 3.41 16.26 11.44
CA ALA A 217 2.24 16.46 12.30
C ALA A 217 2.54 17.44 13.45
N ASP A 218 3.74 17.38 14.02
CA ASP A 218 4.09 18.20 15.18
C ASP A 218 4.51 19.63 14.80
N GLU A 219 5.19 19.80 13.66
CA GLU A 219 5.87 21.07 13.35
C GLU A 219 5.31 21.82 12.14
N GLN A 220 4.77 21.12 11.12
CA GLN A 220 4.53 21.69 9.78
C GLN A 220 3.07 21.65 9.33
N ILE A 221 2.27 20.72 9.86
CA ILE A 221 0.91 20.47 9.36
C ILE A 221 -0.02 21.68 9.51
N SER A 222 0.17 22.50 10.56
CA SER A 222 -0.60 23.73 10.79
C SER A 222 -0.36 24.80 9.72
N TYR A 223 0.85 24.86 9.17
CA TYR A 223 1.22 25.75 8.08
C TYR A 223 0.86 25.18 6.70
N TYR A 224 0.38 23.94 6.60
CA TYR A 224 0.16 23.26 5.32
C TYR A 224 -0.74 24.07 4.37
N LYS A 225 -1.81 24.69 4.90
CA LYS A 225 -2.73 25.49 4.08
C LYS A 225 -2.05 26.68 3.41
N THR A 226 -1.11 27.32 4.09
CA THR A 226 -0.45 28.56 3.64
C THR A 226 0.86 28.29 2.92
N GLU A 227 1.50 27.14 3.12
CA GLU A 227 2.85 26.87 2.60
C GLU A 227 2.93 25.87 1.46
N ARG A 228 1.94 24.97 1.30
CA ARG A 228 1.97 23.88 0.30
C ARG A 228 2.14 24.34 -1.16
N ASP A 229 1.76 25.58 -1.46
CA ASP A 229 1.79 26.14 -2.82
C ASP A 229 3.15 26.79 -3.16
N PHE A 230 4.08 26.88 -2.19
CA PHE A 230 5.40 27.49 -2.37
C PHE A 230 6.49 26.42 -2.53
N PRO A 231 7.00 26.16 -3.76
CA PRO A 231 7.96 25.08 -4.00
C PRO A 231 9.33 25.29 -3.32
N ALA A 232 9.67 26.53 -2.96
CA ALA A 232 10.89 26.84 -2.22
C ALA A 232 10.79 26.52 -0.71
N LYS A 233 9.60 26.23 -0.19
CA LYS A 233 9.37 25.88 1.22
C LYS A 233 9.17 24.37 1.38
N PRO A 234 9.63 23.77 2.50
CA PRO A 234 9.33 22.38 2.82
C PRO A 234 7.91 22.21 3.38
N GLY A 235 6.91 22.85 2.77
CA GLY A 235 5.54 22.96 3.28
C GLY A 235 4.65 21.73 3.08
N THR A 236 5.22 20.55 2.80
CA THR A 236 4.47 19.30 2.60
C THR A 236 5.13 18.14 3.33
N SER A 237 4.38 17.07 3.61
CA SER A 237 4.85 15.93 4.40
C SER A 237 5.97 15.11 3.73
N GLN A 238 6.12 15.22 2.41
CA GLN A 238 7.03 14.36 1.63
C GLN A 238 6.79 12.85 1.89
N LEU A 239 5.53 12.45 2.12
CA LEU A 239 5.16 11.04 2.37
C LEU A 239 4.68 10.29 1.12
N SER A 240 4.61 10.95 -0.04
CA SER A 240 4.03 10.37 -1.27
C SER A 240 4.72 9.09 -1.71
N ALA A 241 6.06 9.03 -1.66
CA ALA A 241 6.83 7.83 -2.01
C ALA A 241 6.52 6.64 -1.07
N TYR A 242 6.44 6.91 0.24
CA TYR A 242 6.13 5.91 1.28
C TYR A 242 4.68 5.41 1.17
N LEU A 243 3.72 6.32 0.94
CA LEU A 243 2.30 5.98 0.71
C LEU A 243 2.06 5.22 -0.60
N ALA A 244 2.91 5.43 -1.61
CA ALA A 244 2.85 4.72 -2.89
C ALA A 244 3.47 3.32 -2.80
N ALA A 245 4.55 3.16 -2.03
CA ALA A 245 5.18 1.87 -1.74
C ALA A 245 4.48 1.08 -0.61
N GLY A 246 3.54 1.72 0.11
CA GLY A 246 2.80 1.13 1.23
C GLY A 246 3.64 0.90 2.48
N VAL A 247 4.70 1.69 2.65
CA VAL A 247 5.61 1.70 3.81
C VAL A 247 4.98 2.40 5.02
N ILE A 248 3.97 3.25 4.77
CA ILE A 248 3.07 3.80 5.77
C ILE A 248 1.65 3.72 5.23
N SER A 249 0.69 3.40 6.09
CA SER A 249 -0.72 3.30 5.71
C SER A 249 -1.43 4.66 5.72
N PRO A 250 -2.51 4.83 4.93
CA PRO A 250 -3.36 6.03 5.05
C PRO A 250 -4.04 6.14 6.42
N ARG A 251 -4.26 5.03 7.14
CA ARG A 251 -4.84 5.05 8.49
C ARG A 251 -3.85 5.61 9.50
N GLN A 252 -2.57 5.21 9.42
CA GLN A 252 -1.51 5.76 10.25
C GLN A 252 -1.36 7.27 10.01
N CYS A 253 -1.33 7.69 8.74
CA CYS A 253 -1.32 9.11 8.37
C CYS A 253 -2.51 9.90 8.92
N LEU A 254 -3.73 9.37 8.74
CA LEU A 254 -4.95 9.98 9.25
C LEU A 254 -4.88 10.14 10.78
N HIS A 255 -4.49 9.10 11.51
CA HIS A 255 -4.45 9.14 12.98
C HIS A 255 -3.38 10.05 13.54
N ALA A 256 -2.23 10.18 12.87
CA ALA A 256 -1.22 11.17 13.24
C ALA A 256 -1.74 12.61 13.06
N ALA A 257 -2.45 12.90 11.96
CA ALA A 257 -3.07 14.21 11.76
C ALA A 257 -4.25 14.48 12.72
N LEU A 258 -5.04 13.45 13.07
CA LEU A 258 -6.07 13.57 14.09
C LEU A 258 -5.46 13.91 15.46
N ALA A 259 -4.36 13.26 15.83
CA ALA A 259 -3.67 13.50 17.10
C ALA A 259 -3.16 14.95 17.21
N SER A 260 -2.63 15.53 16.13
CA SER A 260 -2.21 16.95 16.10
C SER A 260 -3.38 17.93 16.13
N ASN A 261 -4.62 17.47 15.91
CA ASN A 261 -5.82 18.30 15.83
C ASN A 261 -6.92 17.85 16.82
N GLN A 262 -6.53 17.33 17.99
CA GLN A 262 -7.45 16.97 19.09
C GLN A 262 -8.55 15.96 18.70
N GLY A 263 -8.30 15.12 17.68
CA GLY A 263 -9.26 14.16 17.16
C GLY A 263 -10.23 14.72 16.11
N GLU A 264 -10.12 15.99 15.73
CA GLU A 264 -10.97 16.62 14.73
C GLU A 264 -10.43 16.42 13.30
N PHE A 265 -11.31 16.10 12.36
CA PHE A 265 -10.96 15.95 10.92
C PHE A 265 -11.67 16.94 9.99
N GLU A 266 -12.74 17.59 10.45
CA GLU A 266 -13.47 18.61 9.69
C GLU A 266 -13.29 20.01 10.27
N THR A 267 -12.92 20.11 11.54
CA THR A 267 -12.80 21.35 12.29
C THR A 267 -11.41 21.47 12.94
N GLY A 268 -11.17 22.53 13.71
CA GLY A 268 -9.88 22.78 14.34
C GLY A 268 -8.90 23.50 13.40
N ASP A 269 -7.65 23.06 13.41
CA ASP A 269 -6.57 23.64 12.64
C ASP A 269 -6.79 23.49 11.12
N VAL A 270 -6.79 24.62 10.40
CA VAL A 270 -7.11 24.67 8.97
C VAL A 270 -6.04 23.96 8.14
N GLY A 271 -4.78 23.99 8.55
CA GLY A 271 -3.69 23.27 7.88
C GLY A 271 -3.91 21.77 7.91
N THR A 272 -4.24 21.24 9.08
CA THR A 272 -4.52 19.82 9.34
C THR A 272 -5.73 19.33 8.58
N VAL A 273 -6.86 20.04 8.67
CA VAL A 273 -8.07 19.71 7.88
C VAL A 273 -7.77 19.73 6.38
N THR A 274 -6.97 20.69 5.92
CA THR A 274 -6.54 20.78 4.52
C THR A 274 -5.68 19.58 4.13
N TRP A 275 -4.77 19.11 4.98
CA TRP A 275 -3.94 17.95 4.70
C TRP A 275 -4.72 16.63 4.70
N ILE A 276 -5.65 16.45 5.65
CA ILE A 276 -6.58 15.30 5.66
C ILE A 276 -7.39 15.24 4.36
N ASN A 277 -7.77 16.39 3.81
CA ASN A 277 -8.44 16.44 2.49
C ASN A 277 -7.57 15.93 1.34
N GLU A 278 -6.24 16.07 1.42
CA GLU A 278 -5.33 15.51 0.42
C GLU A 278 -5.24 13.97 0.52
N LEU A 279 -5.38 13.39 1.72
CA LEU A 279 -5.58 11.94 1.85
C LEU A 279 -6.89 11.50 1.18
N LEU A 280 -7.97 12.28 1.32
CA LEU A 280 -9.24 12.01 0.63
C LEU A 280 -9.15 12.22 -0.89
N TRP A 281 -8.28 13.11 -1.39
CA TRP A 281 -7.98 13.18 -2.83
C TRP A 281 -7.31 11.90 -3.33
N ARG A 282 -6.37 11.34 -2.57
CA ARG A 282 -5.76 10.04 -2.87
C ARG A 282 -6.82 8.93 -2.92
N GLU A 283 -7.75 8.90 -1.97
CA GLU A 283 -8.93 8.00 -2.00
C GLU A 283 -9.76 8.21 -3.26
N PHE A 284 -10.16 9.45 -3.55
CA PHE A 284 -11.02 9.80 -4.67
C PHE A 284 -10.47 9.28 -6.00
N TYR A 285 -9.17 9.44 -6.26
CA TYR A 285 -8.56 8.96 -7.50
C TYR A 285 -8.51 7.43 -7.57
N LYS A 286 -8.31 6.72 -6.46
CA LYS A 286 -8.35 5.26 -6.43
C LYS A 286 -9.76 4.71 -6.63
N HIS A 287 -10.78 5.36 -6.06
CA HIS A 287 -12.19 5.03 -6.34
C HIS A 287 -12.55 5.35 -7.81
N THR A 288 -12.01 6.42 -8.36
CA THR A 288 -12.18 6.78 -9.79
C THR A 288 -11.58 5.73 -10.72
N LEU A 289 -10.39 5.19 -10.41
CA LEU A 289 -9.76 4.13 -11.19
C LEU A 289 -10.65 2.87 -11.25
N VAL A 290 -11.31 2.52 -10.14
CA VAL A 290 -12.22 1.37 -10.07
C VAL A 290 -13.54 1.64 -10.79
N GLY A 291 -14.17 2.79 -10.52
CA GLY A 291 -15.46 3.16 -11.10
C GLY A 291 -15.42 3.50 -12.59
N TYR A 292 -14.27 3.98 -13.07
CA TYR A 292 -14.06 4.41 -14.46
C TYR A 292 -12.75 3.85 -15.03
N PRO A 293 -12.62 2.51 -15.23
CA PRO A 293 -11.36 1.87 -15.62
C PRO A 293 -10.73 2.38 -16.93
N ARG A 294 -11.49 3.12 -17.73
CA ARG A 294 -10.98 3.78 -18.95
C ARG A 294 -9.83 4.74 -18.68
N VAL A 295 -9.79 5.38 -17.51
CA VAL A 295 -8.72 6.33 -17.20
C VAL A 295 -7.36 5.66 -17.00
N SER A 296 -7.33 4.35 -16.78
CA SER A 296 -6.10 3.53 -16.76
C SER A 296 -5.76 2.94 -18.12
N ARG A 297 -6.36 3.41 -19.22
CA ARG A 297 -6.19 2.87 -20.58
C ARG A 297 -5.79 3.94 -21.58
N HIS A 298 -5.09 4.99 -21.13
CA HIS A 298 -4.75 6.17 -21.92
C HIS A 298 -5.98 6.84 -22.57
N ARG A 299 -7.13 6.85 -21.89
CA ARG A 299 -8.35 7.52 -22.36
C ARG A 299 -8.73 8.63 -21.40
N ALA A 300 -9.25 9.71 -21.95
CA ALA A 300 -9.81 10.81 -21.17
C ALA A 300 -10.97 10.33 -20.28
N PHE A 301 -11.14 11.01 -19.14
CA PHE A 301 -12.23 10.72 -18.20
C PHE A 301 -13.60 10.97 -18.84
N ARG A 302 -13.74 12.11 -19.52
CA ARG A 302 -14.87 12.40 -20.40
C ARG A 302 -14.57 11.77 -21.77
N PRO A 303 -15.44 10.89 -22.28
CA PRO A 303 -15.25 10.23 -23.57
C PRO A 303 -15.23 11.22 -24.73
#